data_AF-A0A8T5K2S0-F1
#
_entry.id   AF-A0A8T5K2S0-F1
#
_cell.length_a   1.000
_cell.length_b   1.000
_cell.length_c   1.000
_cell.angle_alpha   90.00
_cell.angle_beta   90.00
_cell.angle_gamma   90.00
#
_symmetry.space_group_name_H-M   'P 1'
#
loop_
_entity.id
_entity.type
_entity.pdbx_description
1 polymer ?
#
loop_
_entity_poly.entity_id
_entity_poly.type
_entity_poly.pdbx_seq_one_letter_code
_entity_poly.pdbx_strand_id
1 'polypeptide(L)'
;MLRRVLKKLHKKKVKKEYPNRFLAFYYRHKKRLNKERRSTYTKRKKKGVCVRCTNNVVPGIIFCSYHQKKQKQYNKNARKKS
;
A
#
# COMPACT_ATOMS: atom_id res chain seq x y z
N MET A 1 21.72 38.64 -0.29
CA MET A 1 20.83 37.55 0.17
C MET A 1 19.66 37.20 -0.80
N LEU A 2 19.47 37.93 -1.93
CA LEU A 2 18.34 37.65 -2.87
C LEU A 2 18.47 36.38 -3.72
N ARG A 3 19.70 35.91 -4.05
CA ARG A 3 19.93 34.77 -4.96
C ARG A 3 19.36 33.43 -4.46
N ARG A 4 19.24 33.22 -3.14
CA ARG A 4 18.68 31.99 -2.55
C ARG A 4 17.15 31.95 -2.60
N VAL A 5 16.49 33.11 -2.60
CA VAL A 5 15.02 33.22 -2.66
C VAL A 5 14.52 32.96 -4.09
N LEU A 6 15.24 33.44 -5.10
CA LEU A 6 14.86 33.27 -6.52
C LEU A 6 14.99 31.81 -7.01
N LYS A 7 15.96 31.03 -6.50
CA LYS A 7 16.07 29.58 -6.81
C LYS A 7 14.90 28.73 -6.30
N LYS A 8 14.10 29.23 -5.35
CA LYS A 8 12.90 28.52 -4.86
C LYS A 8 11.69 28.67 -5.78
N LEU A 9 11.67 29.69 -6.67
CA LEU A 9 10.49 30.04 -7.45
C LEU A 9 10.40 29.35 -8.83
N HIS A 10 11.49 28.75 -9.33
CA HIS A 10 11.54 28.15 -10.66
C HIS A 10 11.78 26.64 -10.68
N LYS A 11 11.34 25.90 -9.65
CA LYS A 11 11.27 24.43 -9.77
C LYS A 11 10.05 24.06 -10.63
N LYS A 12 10.19 24.25 -11.95
CA LYS A 12 9.22 23.85 -12.98
C LYS A 12 8.80 22.42 -12.65
N LYS A 13 7.53 22.20 -12.26
CA LYS A 13 7.02 20.86 -11.97
C LYS A 13 7.06 20.08 -13.28
N VAL A 14 8.10 19.26 -13.47
CA VAL A 14 8.19 18.32 -14.58
C VAL A 14 6.88 17.52 -14.58
N LYS A 15 6.07 17.65 -15.63
CA LYS A 15 4.86 16.85 -15.78
C LYS A 15 5.31 15.40 -15.87
N LYS A 16 4.98 14.60 -14.86
CA LYS A 16 5.22 13.16 -14.90
C LYS A 16 4.26 12.56 -15.90
N GLU A 17 4.80 12.08 -17.02
CA GLU A 17 4.08 11.23 -17.95
C GLU A 17 4.00 9.83 -17.37
N TYR A 18 2.85 9.19 -17.56
CA TYR A 18 2.59 7.84 -17.07
C TYR A 18 2.09 7.00 -18.23
N PRO A 19 2.43 5.70 -18.29
CA PRO A 19 2.07 4.83 -19.42
C PRO A 19 0.56 4.71 -19.66
N ASN A 20 -0.26 4.92 -18.63
CA ASN A 20 -1.71 4.92 -18.75
C ASN A 20 -2.38 5.71 -17.63
N ARG A 21 -3.69 5.98 -17.81
CA ARG A 21 -4.51 6.75 -16.86
C ARG A 21 -4.59 6.13 -15.46
N PHE A 22 -4.52 4.80 -15.34
CA PHE A 22 -4.62 4.10 -14.06
C PHE A 22 -3.35 4.27 -13.22
N LEU A 23 -2.18 4.15 -13.86
CA LEU A 23 -0.90 4.42 -13.21
C LEU A 23 -0.81 5.89 -12.82
N ALA A 24 -1.24 6.81 -13.70
CA ALA A 24 -1.31 8.23 -13.38
C ALA A 24 -2.14 8.49 -12.11
N PHE A 25 -3.34 7.91 -12.04
CA PHE A 25 -4.19 8.00 -10.86
C PHE A 25 -3.52 7.42 -9.60
N TYR A 26 -2.97 6.22 -9.69
CA TYR A 26 -2.31 5.56 -8.56
C TYR A 26 -1.18 6.42 -7.98
N TYR A 27 -0.28 6.92 -8.81
CA TYR A 27 0.86 7.70 -8.35
C TYR A 27 0.46 9.09 -7.85
N ARG A 28 -0.53 9.74 -8.47
CA ARG A 28 -1.07 11.04 -8.01
C ARG A 28 -1.74 10.93 -6.64
N HIS A 29 -2.43 9.83 -6.37
CA HIS A 29 -3.18 9.64 -5.11
C HIS A 29 -2.53 8.67 -4.13
N LYS A 30 -1.28 8.25 -4.35
CA LYS A 30 -0.59 7.21 -3.58
C LYS A 30 -0.66 7.43 -2.06
N LYS A 31 -0.48 8.67 -1.60
CA LYS A 31 -0.54 9.01 -0.16
C LYS A 31 -1.93 8.74 0.43
N ARG A 32 -2.99 9.19 -0.25
CA ARG A 32 -4.39 8.94 0.14
C ARG A 32 -4.71 7.44 0.13
N LEU A 33 -4.40 6.76 -0.97
CA LEU A 33 -4.65 5.32 -1.12
C LEU A 33 -3.93 4.48 -0.05
N ASN A 34 -2.70 4.85 0.30
CA ASN A 34 -1.96 4.17 1.37
C ASN A 34 -2.59 4.41 2.75
N LYS A 35 -3.08 5.63 3.02
CA LYS A 35 -3.81 5.94 4.25
C LYS A 35 -5.10 5.09 4.36
N GLU A 36 -5.86 5.03 3.28
CA GLU A 36 -7.08 4.21 3.19
C GLU A 36 -6.78 2.72 3.40
N ARG A 37 -5.77 2.17 2.71
CA ARG A 37 -5.34 0.78 2.89
C ARG A 37 -4.98 0.46 4.35
N ARG A 38 -4.20 1.33 5.01
CA ARG A 38 -3.83 1.17 6.43
C ARG A 38 -5.05 1.23 7.35
N SER A 39 -5.96 2.18 7.11
CA SER A 39 -7.19 2.31 7.89
C SER A 39 -8.08 1.06 7.76
N THR A 40 -8.31 0.61 6.54
CA THR A 40 -9.11 -0.59 6.26
C THR A 40 -8.47 -1.84 6.87
N TYR A 41 -7.15 -1.97 6.80
CA TYR A 41 -6.42 -3.07 7.44
C TYR A 41 -6.67 -3.10 8.95
N THR A 42 -6.47 -1.96 9.63
CA THR A 42 -6.67 -1.85 11.09
C THR A 42 -8.13 -2.11 11.46
N LYS A 43 -9.09 -1.59 10.69
CA LYS A 43 -10.52 -1.82 10.91
C LYS A 43 -10.88 -3.30 10.81
N ARG A 44 -10.37 -4.02 9.79
CA ARG A 44 -10.62 -5.46 9.62
C ARG A 44 -9.97 -6.28 10.72
N LYS A 45 -8.72 -5.95 11.10
CA LYS A 45 -8.02 -6.58 12.23
C LYS A 45 -8.83 -6.49 13.52
N LYS A 46 -9.32 -5.29 13.88
CA LYS A 46 -10.12 -5.09 15.11
C LYS A 46 -11.45 -5.86 15.09
N LYS A 47 -12.02 -6.09 13.92
CA LYS A 47 -13.29 -6.82 13.75
C LYS A 47 -13.13 -8.34 13.69
N GLY A 48 -11.91 -8.89 13.78
CA GLY A 48 -11.69 -10.33 13.59
C GLY A 48 -12.00 -10.80 12.17
N VAL A 49 -11.92 -9.92 11.17
CA VAL A 49 -12.16 -10.24 9.75
C VAL A 49 -10.83 -10.30 9.01
N CYS A 50 -10.69 -11.27 8.12
CA CYS A 50 -9.52 -11.41 7.27
C CYS A 50 -9.22 -10.10 6.52
N VAL A 51 -7.96 -9.66 6.52
CA VAL A 51 -7.60 -8.41 5.82
C VAL A 51 -7.69 -8.51 4.29
N ARG A 52 -7.79 -9.72 3.73
CA ARG A 52 -7.85 -10.02 2.29
C ARG A 52 -9.23 -10.43 1.76
N CYS A 53 -10.13 -10.91 2.62
CA CYS A 53 -11.50 -11.30 2.23
C CYS A 53 -12.49 -11.02 3.35
N THR A 54 -13.76 -11.35 3.16
CA THR A 54 -14.83 -11.11 4.14
C THR A 54 -14.95 -12.19 5.22
N ASN A 55 -14.19 -13.29 5.11
CA ASN A 55 -14.24 -14.40 6.07
C ASN A 55 -13.60 -14.03 7.42
N ASN A 56 -14.03 -14.71 8.48
CA ASN A 56 -13.44 -14.60 9.81
C ASN A 56 -11.98 -15.05 9.85
N VAL A 57 -11.21 -14.45 10.77
CA VAL A 57 -9.82 -14.85 11.00
C VAL A 57 -9.72 -16.13 11.81
N VAL A 58 -8.59 -16.81 11.68
CA VAL A 58 -8.18 -17.83 12.66
C VAL A 58 -7.75 -17.13 13.95
N PRO A 59 -8.11 -17.63 15.15
CA PRO A 59 -7.70 -17.04 16.43
C PRO A 59 -6.19 -16.77 16.49
N GLY A 60 -5.81 -15.58 16.95
CA GLY A 60 -4.41 -15.14 17.02
C GLY A 60 -3.77 -14.77 15.67
N ILE A 61 -4.48 -14.88 14.55
CA ILE A 61 -3.95 -14.60 13.20
C ILE A 61 -4.80 -13.52 12.51
N ILE A 62 -4.22 -12.83 11.52
CA ILE A 62 -4.85 -11.72 10.78
C ILE A 62 -5.56 -12.19 9.49
N PHE A 63 -5.40 -13.47 9.14
CA PHE A 63 -5.93 -14.10 7.93
C PHE A 63 -6.95 -15.19 8.27
N CYS A 64 -7.87 -15.45 7.35
CA CYS A 64 -8.67 -16.67 7.36
C CYS A 64 -7.78 -17.88 7.02
N SER A 65 -8.27 -19.09 7.28
CA SER A 65 -7.55 -20.35 7.05
C SER A 65 -6.95 -20.45 5.64
N TYR A 66 -7.73 -20.08 4.61
CA TYR A 66 -7.30 -20.09 3.21
C TYR A 66 -6.15 -19.12 2.94
N HIS A 67 -6.31 -17.84 3.31
CA HIS A 67 -5.27 -16.84 3.09
C HIS A 67 -4.03 -17.09 3.95
N GLN A 68 -4.18 -17.72 5.11
CA GLN A 68 -3.05 -18.14 5.93
C GLN A 68 -2.21 -19.22 5.24
N LYS A 69 -2.85 -20.24 4.62
CA LYS A 69 -2.12 -21.26 3.84
C LYS A 69 -1.34 -20.63 2.68
N LYS A 70 -1.96 -19.71 1.94
CA LYS A 70 -1.28 -18.94 0.88
C LYS A 70 -0.11 -18.12 1.42
N GLN A 71 -0.31 -17.43 2.55
CA GLN A 71 0.74 -16.63 3.17
C GLN A 71 1.94 -17.47 3.60
N LYS A 72 1.71 -18.68 4.13
CA LYS A 72 2.79 -19.63 4.45
C LYS A 72 3.60 -19.99 3.20
N GLN A 73 2.94 -20.27 2.07
CA GLN A 73 3.63 -20.57 0.82
C GLN A 73 4.45 -19.38 0.31
N TYR A 74 3.90 -18.16 0.36
CA TYR A 74 4.63 -16.96 -0.03
C TYR A 74 5.88 -16.73 0.85
N ASN A 75 5.74 -16.90 2.16
CA ASN A 75 6.86 -16.78 3.09
C ASN A 75 7.93 -17.85 2.83
N LYS A 76 7.52 -19.09 2.55
CA LYS A 76 8.44 -20.19 2.18
C LYS A 76 9.23 -19.84 0.92
N ASN A 77 8.55 -19.37 -0.12
CA ASN A 77 9.20 -18.99 -1.38
C ASN A 77 10.14 -17.80 -1.21
N ALA A 78 9.78 -16.80 -0.40
CA ALA A 78 10.63 -15.64 -0.13
C ALA A 78 11.93 -16.04 0.57
N ARG A 79 11.85 -16.94 1.57
CA ARG A 79 13.01 -17.45 2.31
C ARG A 79 13.92 -18.38 1.51
N LYS A 80 13.40 -19.03 0.47
CA LYS A 80 14.21 -19.86 -0.44
C LYS A 80 15.04 -19.03 -1.42
N LYS A 81 14.65 -17.78 -1.67
CA LYS A 81 15.32 -16.87 -2.61
C LYS A 81 16.36 -15.98 -1.92
N SER A 82 16.40 -15.97 -0.59
CA SER A 82 17.39 -15.29 0.26
C SER A 82 18.51 -16.24 0.60
#